data_AF-A0A841L6R1-F1
#
_entry.id   AF-A0A841L6R1-F1
#
_cell.length_a   1.000
_cell.length_b   1.000
_cell.length_c   1.000
_cell.angle_alpha   90.00
_cell.angle_beta   90.00
_cell.angle_gamma   90.00
#
_symmetry.space_group_name_H-M   'P 1'
#
loop_
_entity.id
_entity.type
_entity.pdbx_description
1 polymer ?
#
loop_
_entity_poly.entity_id
_entity_poly.type
_entity_poly.pdbx_seq_one_letter_code
_entity_poly.pdbx_strand_id
1 'polypeptide(L)'
;MAYGFLVLLLLGTSTAAMAQPAPGVPATAQRSASAPPRQPDWVLGIGVAPLYGPAWQGSRDQALSVFPDLRLNYRDDVFLSVPDGLGWNAVNVRDGQGGGWKLGPLVKLRFGRQESNGGSPFLVSGGSTALRGMGDIGVAGEAGGFAQLGFAKGRARLRAEVRQGFGGHDGLVADTLFAWSDAIGGQRSGWRYGLGTRAAWGDSAFTNTYFGVNARQAAATGLPRFRTGSGLVSAGLNGSVTRILGPRGRDGALTLFASQDWLADTVADSSLIRQRGQRGQTAVGMSYGYRFSWD
;
A
#
# COMPACT_ATOMS: atom_id res chain seq x y z
N MET A 1 22.01 -53.31 -30.51
CA MET A 1 21.21 -54.50 -30.17
C MET A 1 19.93 -53.97 -29.53
N ALA A 2 18.83 -53.72 -30.22
CA ALA A 2 18.16 -54.50 -31.27
C ALA A 2 17.62 -55.84 -30.75
N TYR A 3 16.37 -55.80 -30.26
CA TYR A 3 15.37 -56.85 -30.46
C TYR A 3 14.00 -56.17 -30.45
N GLY A 4 13.30 -56.22 -31.58
CA GLY A 4 11.87 -56.01 -31.63
C GLY A 4 11.19 -57.35 -31.86
N PHE A 5 9.92 -57.46 -31.49
CA PHE A 5 9.02 -58.44 -32.09
C PHE A 5 7.67 -57.80 -32.37
N LEU A 6 7.29 -57.88 -33.64
CA LEU A 6 6.01 -57.46 -34.17
C LEU A 6 5.19 -58.73 -34.42
N VAL A 7 3.95 -58.79 -33.93
CA VAL A 7 2.94 -59.77 -34.40
C VAL A 7 1.65 -59.01 -34.65
N LEU A 8 1.00 -59.31 -35.77
CA LEU A 8 0.00 -58.46 -36.40
C LEU A 8 -1.15 -59.31 -36.95
N LEU A 9 -2.41 -58.92 -36.64
CA LEU A 9 -3.64 -59.22 -37.39
C LEU A 9 -4.10 -60.72 -37.44
N LEU A 10 -5.36 -61.13 -37.66
CA LEU A 10 -6.61 -60.46 -38.13
C LEU A 10 -7.90 -60.92 -37.40
N LEU A 11 -8.87 -60.01 -37.38
CA LEU A 11 -10.34 -60.16 -37.57
C LEU A 11 -11.18 -61.21 -36.82
N GLY A 12 -12.20 -60.71 -36.13
CA GLY A 12 -13.53 -61.35 -35.98
C GLY A 12 -14.62 -60.27 -36.08
N THR A 13 -15.50 -60.35 -37.07
CA THR A 13 -16.57 -59.36 -37.32
C THR A 13 -17.83 -59.67 -36.52
N SER A 14 -18.35 -58.68 -35.77
CA SER A 14 -19.68 -58.74 -35.17
C SER A 14 -20.52 -57.53 -35.59
N THR A 15 -21.73 -57.82 -36.06
CA THR A 15 -22.68 -56.91 -36.69
C THR A 15 -23.22 -55.82 -35.75
N ALA A 16 -23.51 -54.64 -36.32
CA ALA A 16 -24.12 -53.54 -35.60
C ALA A 16 -25.55 -53.87 -35.13
N ALA A 17 -25.77 -53.83 -33.81
CA ALA A 17 -27.10 -53.69 -33.25
C ALA A 17 -27.45 -52.19 -33.17
N MET A 18 -28.28 -51.71 -34.09
CA MET A 18 -28.79 -50.33 -34.06
C MET A 18 -29.78 -50.18 -32.91
N ALA A 19 -29.33 -49.70 -31.75
CA ALA A 19 -30.23 -49.27 -30.70
C ALA A 19 -30.96 -47.99 -31.16
N GLN A 20 -32.26 -48.12 -31.46
CA GLN A 20 -33.11 -46.96 -31.75
C GLN A 20 -33.17 -46.06 -30.51
N PRO A 21 -32.86 -44.75 -30.62
CA PRO A 21 -33.08 -43.83 -29.51
C PRO A 21 -34.59 -43.65 -29.29
N ALA A 22 -35.03 -43.80 -28.02
CA ALA A 22 -36.40 -43.51 -27.65
C ALA A 22 -36.71 -42.02 -27.91
N PRO A 23 -37.87 -41.69 -28.51
CA PRO A 23 -38.24 -40.30 -28.76
C PRO A 23 -38.69 -39.63 -27.46
N GLY A 24 -38.09 -38.49 -27.10
CA GLY A 24 -38.66 -37.59 -26.09
C GLY A 24 -37.79 -37.26 -24.86
N VAL A 25 -36.54 -36.82 -25.06
CA VAL A 25 -35.89 -35.89 -24.11
C VAL A 25 -35.27 -34.74 -24.90
N PRO A 26 -35.68 -33.47 -24.69
CA PRO A 26 -35.04 -32.35 -25.36
C PRO A 26 -33.60 -32.17 -24.87
N ALA A 27 -32.64 -32.25 -25.80
CA ALA A 27 -31.22 -32.05 -25.53
C ALA A 27 -30.90 -30.55 -25.36
N THR A 28 -31.21 -29.98 -24.20
CA THR A 28 -30.98 -28.55 -23.91
C THR A 28 -30.44 -28.31 -22.49
N ALA A 29 -29.16 -28.64 -22.25
CA ALA A 29 -28.44 -28.15 -21.07
C ALA A 29 -26.89 -28.13 -21.17
N GLN A 30 -26.29 -27.92 -22.35
CA GLN A 30 -24.94 -27.33 -22.37
C GLN A 30 -25.03 -25.83 -22.06
N ARG A 31 -25.42 -25.49 -20.82
CA ARG A 31 -25.22 -24.14 -20.30
C ARG A 31 -23.76 -24.01 -19.95
N SER A 32 -23.10 -23.15 -20.73
CA SER A 32 -21.69 -22.75 -20.61
C SER A 32 -21.22 -22.73 -19.17
N ALA A 33 -20.09 -23.39 -18.90
CA ALA A 33 -19.30 -23.05 -17.73
C ALA A 33 -18.99 -21.57 -17.83
N SER A 34 -19.64 -20.74 -17.00
CA SER A 34 -19.44 -19.30 -17.04
C SER A 34 -17.98 -19.05 -16.74
N ALA A 35 -17.24 -18.50 -17.71
CA ALA A 35 -15.91 -17.98 -17.47
C ALA A 35 -15.96 -17.11 -16.20
N PRO A 36 -14.97 -17.20 -15.30
CA PRO A 36 -14.98 -16.38 -14.09
C PRO A 36 -15.19 -14.92 -14.50
N PRO A 37 -16.12 -14.19 -13.83
CA PRO A 37 -16.55 -12.89 -14.30
C PRO A 37 -15.33 -12.00 -14.53
N ARG A 38 -15.21 -11.46 -15.75
CA ARG A 38 -14.08 -10.64 -16.17
C ARG A 38 -13.89 -9.56 -15.12
N GLN A 39 -12.68 -9.46 -14.57
CA GLN A 39 -12.38 -8.34 -13.69
C GLN A 39 -12.36 -7.08 -14.57
N PRO A 40 -13.02 -5.98 -14.15
CA PRO A 40 -13.10 -4.77 -14.96
C PRO A 40 -11.69 -4.24 -15.24
N ASP A 41 -11.47 -3.81 -16.48
CA ASP A 41 -10.16 -3.30 -16.91
C ASP A 41 -9.78 -1.99 -16.18
N TRP A 42 -10.77 -1.23 -15.67
CA TRP A 42 -10.53 -0.04 -14.86
C TRP A 42 -11.23 -0.08 -13.51
N VAL A 43 -10.53 0.43 -12.48
CA VAL A 43 -11.06 0.61 -11.13
C VAL A 43 -10.61 1.97 -10.59
N LEU A 44 -11.58 2.84 -10.28
CA LEU A 44 -11.35 4.16 -9.69
C LEU A 44 -11.98 4.23 -8.29
N GLY A 45 -11.16 4.45 -7.28
CA GLY A 45 -11.56 4.88 -5.94
C GLY A 45 -11.42 6.39 -5.82
N ILE A 46 -12.47 7.06 -5.33
CA ILE A 46 -12.45 8.48 -4.94
C ILE A 46 -12.99 8.58 -3.52
N GLY A 47 -12.22 9.19 -2.63
CA GLY A 47 -12.61 9.42 -1.25
C GLY A 47 -11.85 10.57 -0.59
N VAL A 48 -12.10 10.71 0.71
CA VAL A 48 -11.53 11.72 1.58
C VAL A 48 -11.21 11.09 2.93
N ALA A 49 -10.08 11.47 3.52
CA ALA A 49 -9.55 10.91 4.76
C ALA A 49 -9.08 12.00 5.74
N PRO A 50 -9.95 12.51 6.63
CA PRO A 50 -9.51 13.20 7.83
C PRO A 50 -8.58 12.32 8.70
N LEU A 51 -7.44 12.88 9.08
CA LEU A 51 -6.41 12.27 9.92
C LEU A 51 -5.99 13.25 11.01
N TYR A 52 -6.17 12.84 12.27
CA TYR A 52 -5.57 13.51 13.42
C TYR A 52 -4.28 12.78 13.80
N GLY A 53 -3.15 13.47 13.75
CA GLY A 53 -1.84 12.87 13.96
C GLY A 53 -0.73 13.92 14.12
N PRO A 54 0.55 13.52 14.16
CA PRO A 54 1.66 14.44 14.38
C PRO A 54 1.75 15.46 13.22
N ALA A 55 1.91 16.75 13.54
CA ALA A 55 1.96 17.82 12.55
C ALA A 55 3.10 17.67 11.51
N TRP A 56 4.14 16.92 11.87
CA TRP A 56 5.26 16.48 11.04
C TRP A 56 5.87 15.20 11.67
N GLN A 57 6.65 14.43 10.92
CA GLN A 57 7.25 13.17 11.43
C GLN A 57 8.26 13.45 12.54
N GLY A 58 7.90 13.09 13.78
CA GLY A 58 8.64 13.40 15.00
C GLY A 58 8.04 14.53 15.84
N SER A 59 6.95 15.16 15.39
CA SER A 59 6.24 16.18 16.15
C SER A 59 5.64 15.61 17.43
N ARG A 60 5.67 16.40 18.51
CA ARG A 60 4.80 16.20 19.68
C ARG A 60 3.44 16.88 19.54
N ASP A 61 3.41 17.97 18.78
CA ASP A 61 2.18 18.69 18.46
C ASP A 61 1.36 17.89 17.44
N GLN A 62 0.07 17.76 17.72
CA GLN A 62 -0.89 17.08 16.86
C GLN A 62 -1.63 18.08 15.98
N ALA A 63 -2.07 17.64 14.81
CA ALA A 63 -2.82 18.44 13.85
C ALA A 63 -3.85 17.58 13.11
N LEU A 64 -4.87 18.24 12.58
CA LEU A 64 -5.87 17.66 11.70
C LEU A 64 -5.49 17.96 10.25
N SER A 65 -5.24 16.91 9.46
CA SER A 65 -5.12 16.99 7.99
C SER A 65 -6.29 16.29 7.32
N VAL A 66 -6.67 16.70 6.10
CA VAL A 66 -7.72 16.05 5.31
C VAL A 66 -7.17 15.67 3.94
N PHE A 67 -6.84 14.39 3.77
CA PHE A 67 -6.22 13.88 2.55
C PHE A 67 -7.28 13.48 1.51
N PRO A 68 -7.08 13.77 0.21
CA PRO A 68 -7.84 13.11 -0.85
C PRO A 68 -7.37 11.65 -0.99
N ASP A 69 -8.30 10.71 -1.06
CA ASP A 69 -8.00 9.31 -1.37
C ASP A 69 -8.38 8.99 -2.82
N LEU A 70 -7.44 9.20 -3.73
CA LEU A 70 -7.57 8.85 -5.14
C LEU A 70 -6.80 7.56 -5.42
N ARG A 71 -7.44 6.58 -6.06
CA ARG A 71 -6.88 5.27 -6.39
C ARG A 71 -7.37 4.80 -7.75
N LEU A 72 -6.56 4.94 -8.80
CA LEU A 72 -6.83 4.39 -10.11
C LEU A 72 -6.01 3.11 -10.31
N ASN A 73 -6.63 2.06 -10.84
CA ASN A 73 -5.95 0.85 -11.26
C ASN A 73 -6.41 0.50 -12.67
N TYR A 74 -5.44 0.19 -13.54
CA TYR A 74 -5.68 -0.47 -14.81
C TYR A 74 -5.33 -1.94 -14.67
N ARG A 75 -6.35 -2.78 -14.83
CA ARG A 75 -6.36 -4.22 -14.57
C ARG A 75 -5.79 -4.51 -13.18
N ASP A 76 -4.78 -5.38 -13.14
CA ASP A 76 -3.91 -5.59 -11.99
C ASP A 76 -2.46 -5.29 -12.37
N ASP A 77 -2.26 -4.43 -13.38
CA ASP A 77 -0.96 -4.19 -14.02
C ASP A 77 -0.40 -2.82 -13.64
N VAL A 78 -1.20 -1.75 -13.75
CA VAL A 78 -0.76 -0.38 -13.42
C VAL A 78 -1.63 0.20 -12.31
N PHE A 79 -1.02 0.85 -11.33
CA PHE A 79 -1.70 1.55 -10.24
C PHE A 79 -1.22 3.00 -10.16
N LEU A 80 -2.14 3.92 -9.82
CA LEU A 80 -1.88 5.30 -9.46
C LEU A 80 -2.69 5.64 -8.23
N SER A 81 -2.03 5.99 -7.11
CA SER A 81 -2.73 6.48 -5.92
C SER A 81 -1.96 7.56 -5.18
N VAL A 82 -2.67 8.36 -4.37
CA VAL A 82 -2.03 9.34 -3.49
C VAL A 82 -1.09 8.66 -2.46
N PRO A 83 -1.44 7.51 -1.82
CA PRO A 83 -0.54 6.85 -0.87
C PRO A 83 0.59 6.00 -1.49
N ASP A 84 0.37 5.39 -2.66
CA ASP A 84 1.27 4.40 -3.26
C ASP A 84 2.02 4.92 -4.49
N GLY A 85 1.68 6.12 -4.99
CA GLY A 85 2.26 6.71 -6.19
C GLY A 85 1.79 6.04 -7.48
N LEU A 86 2.54 6.26 -8.56
CA LEU A 86 2.38 5.59 -9.85
C LEU A 86 3.31 4.36 -9.87
N GLY A 87 2.81 3.19 -10.25
CA GLY A 87 3.65 2.00 -10.41
C GLY A 87 3.10 0.97 -11.37
N TRP A 88 3.99 0.09 -11.83
CA TRP A 88 3.69 -0.98 -12.78
C TRP A 88 4.13 -2.32 -12.19
N ASN A 89 3.21 -3.28 -12.14
CA ASN A 89 3.47 -4.68 -11.80
C ASN A 89 4.11 -5.40 -13.00
N ALA A 90 5.34 -5.01 -13.35
CA ALA A 90 6.12 -5.56 -14.46
C ALA A 90 6.26 -7.08 -14.40
N VAL A 91 6.25 -7.65 -13.19
CA VAL A 91 5.93 -9.06 -12.94
C VAL A 91 4.69 -9.12 -12.04
N ASN A 92 3.73 -9.97 -12.41
CA ASN A 92 2.52 -10.25 -11.64
C ASN A 92 2.17 -11.74 -11.73
N VAL A 93 2.66 -12.54 -10.77
CA VAL A 93 2.43 -13.99 -10.71
C VAL A 93 1.38 -14.27 -9.64
N ARG A 94 0.38 -15.10 -9.97
CA ARG A 94 -0.68 -15.56 -9.05
C ARG A 94 -0.61 -17.08 -8.91
N ASP A 95 -0.81 -17.60 -7.70
CA ASP A 95 -0.77 -19.05 -7.42
C ASP A 95 -2.12 -19.78 -7.63
N GLY A 96 -3.18 -19.03 -7.99
CA GLY A 96 -4.54 -19.55 -8.14
C GLY A 96 -5.29 -19.81 -6.81
N GLN A 97 -4.61 -19.77 -5.66
CA GLN A 97 -5.16 -19.99 -4.32
C GLN A 97 -5.31 -18.69 -3.50
N GLY A 98 -5.00 -17.54 -4.12
CA GLY A 98 -5.10 -16.21 -3.52
C GLY A 98 -3.77 -15.66 -3.01
N GLY A 99 -2.66 -16.38 -3.21
CA GLY A 99 -1.32 -15.85 -3.09
C GLY A 99 -0.70 -15.51 -4.45
N GLY A 100 0.58 -15.17 -4.42
CA GLY A 100 1.33 -14.72 -5.59
C GLY A 100 2.32 -13.62 -5.25
N TRP A 101 3.09 -13.18 -6.23
CA TRP A 101 4.07 -12.11 -6.04
C TRP A 101 4.09 -11.12 -7.19
N LYS A 102 4.51 -9.90 -6.87
CA LYS A 102 4.62 -8.78 -7.80
C LYS A 102 5.95 -8.08 -7.64
N LEU A 103 6.49 -7.60 -8.74
CA LEU A 103 7.73 -6.83 -8.80
C LEU A 103 7.59 -5.77 -9.88
N GLY A 104 8.13 -4.58 -9.65
CA GLY A 104 8.26 -3.59 -10.72
C GLY A 104 8.64 -2.19 -10.25
N PRO A 105 8.70 -1.22 -11.19
CA PRO A 105 9.05 0.15 -10.90
C PRO A 105 7.87 0.93 -10.29
N LEU A 106 8.18 1.95 -9.50
CA LEU A 106 7.22 2.95 -9.05
C LEU A 106 7.87 4.34 -8.85
N VAL A 107 7.04 5.37 -8.85
CA VAL A 107 7.39 6.75 -8.49
C VAL A 107 6.36 7.30 -7.50
N LYS A 108 6.81 7.87 -6.38
CA LYS A 108 5.98 8.55 -5.38
C LYS A 108 6.30 10.04 -5.33
N LEU A 109 5.36 10.81 -4.79
CA LEU A 109 5.57 12.18 -4.35
C LEU A 109 5.62 12.20 -2.81
N ARG A 110 6.65 12.85 -2.26
CA ARG A 110 6.72 13.20 -0.85
C ARG A 110 6.41 14.68 -0.73
N PHE A 111 5.31 15.01 -0.04
CA PHE A 111 4.96 16.38 0.27
C PHE A 111 6.06 17.05 1.13
N GLY A 112 6.21 18.37 0.96
CA GLY A 112 7.25 19.14 1.64
C GLY A 112 7.05 19.25 3.15
N ARG A 113 7.95 19.98 3.81
CA ARG A 113 7.85 20.32 5.22
C ARG A 113 8.07 21.81 5.44
N GLN A 114 7.00 22.54 5.76
CA GLN A 114 7.06 23.98 6.07
C GLN A 114 7.46 24.20 7.53
N GLU A 115 8.35 25.15 7.78
CA GLU A 115 8.83 25.48 9.12
C GLU A 115 7.80 26.22 9.99
N SER A 116 6.81 26.83 9.34
CA SER A 116 5.79 27.66 9.96
C SER A 116 4.68 26.88 10.67
N ASN A 117 4.35 25.68 10.17
CA ASN A 117 3.16 24.91 10.60
C ASN A 117 3.36 23.38 10.69
N GLY A 118 4.44 22.79 10.17
CA GLY A 118 4.65 21.33 10.12
C GLY A 118 4.59 20.72 8.71
N GLY A 119 3.89 21.37 7.77
CA GLY A 119 4.16 21.21 6.34
C GLY A 119 3.32 20.24 5.52
N SER A 120 2.39 19.49 6.12
CA SER A 120 1.38 18.80 5.30
C SER A 120 0.55 19.86 4.56
N PRO A 121 0.47 19.84 3.20
CA PRO A 121 -0.35 20.78 2.44
C PRO A 121 -1.86 20.51 2.61
N PHE A 122 -2.21 19.48 3.39
CA PHE A 122 -3.57 19.08 3.73
C PHE A 122 -3.94 19.47 5.16
N LEU A 123 -3.09 20.22 5.88
CA LEU A 123 -3.40 20.74 7.21
C LEU A 123 -4.65 21.63 7.17
N VAL A 124 -5.63 21.32 8.01
CA VAL A 124 -6.89 22.07 8.18
C VAL A 124 -6.94 22.76 9.54
N SER A 125 -6.35 22.16 10.58
CA SER A 125 -6.29 22.74 11.92
C SER A 125 -5.11 22.21 12.73
N GLY A 126 -4.61 23.01 13.67
CA GLY A 126 -3.39 22.73 14.42
C GLY A 126 -2.12 22.99 13.60
N GLY A 127 -1.00 22.42 14.05
CA GLY A 127 0.32 22.61 13.47
C GLY A 127 1.41 22.54 14.53
N SER A 128 2.64 22.91 14.17
CA SER A 128 3.78 22.94 15.09
C SER A 128 4.68 24.13 14.85
N THR A 129 5.12 24.77 15.94
CA THR A 129 6.14 25.83 15.92
C THR A 129 7.56 25.28 16.13
N ALA A 130 7.70 23.98 16.40
CA ALA A 130 8.97 23.30 16.65
C ALA A 130 9.99 23.46 15.52
N LEU A 131 9.51 23.63 14.29
CA LEU A 131 10.35 23.73 13.10
C LEU A 131 10.83 25.16 12.80
N ARG A 132 10.35 26.20 13.48
CA ARG A 132 10.79 27.58 13.22
C ARG A 132 12.31 27.71 13.40
N GLY A 133 12.98 28.20 12.36
CA GLY A 133 14.44 28.30 12.23
C GLY A 133 15.10 27.07 11.59
N MET A 134 14.34 26.01 11.28
CA MET A 134 14.83 24.85 10.53
C MET A 134 14.81 25.06 9.01
N GLY A 135 14.00 26.00 8.51
CA GLY A 135 13.78 26.21 7.09
C GLY A 135 12.86 25.16 6.43
N ASP A 136 12.30 25.55 5.29
CA ASP A 136 11.39 24.71 4.52
C ASP A 136 12.11 23.59 3.75
N ILE A 137 11.43 22.45 3.62
CA ILE A 137 11.80 21.35 2.73
C ILE A 137 10.78 21.32 1.59
N GLY A 138 11.26 21.37 0.35
CA GLY A 138 10.42 21.29 -0.85
C GLY A 138 9.71 19.94 -1.01
N VAL A 139 8.80 19.87 -1.98
CA VAL A 139 8.25 18.58 -2.45
C VAL A 139 9.39 17.77 -3.08
N ALA A 140 9.44 16.47 -2.81
CA ALA A 140 10.38 15.55 -3.45
C ALA A 140 9.65 14.52 -4.31
N GLY A 141 10.29 14.12 -5.41
CA GLY A 141 9.95 12.87 -6.09
C GLY A 141 10.79 11.73 -5.53
N GLU A 142 10.23 10.53 -5.49
CA GLU A 142 10.93 9.31 -5.08
C GLU A 142 10.74 8.23 -6.14
N ALA A 143 11.77 7.89 -6.90
CA ALA A 143 11.70 6.87 -7.96
C ALA A 143 12.46 5.60 -7.56
N GLY A 144 11.91 4.43 -7.89
CA GLY A 144 12.55 3.16 -7.58
C GLY A 144 11.68 1.97 -7.92
N GLY A 145 11.63 0.98 -7.03
CA GLY A 145 10.87 -0.25 -7.25
C GLY A 145 10.34 -0.88 -5.97
N PHE A 146 9.46 -1.85 -6.17
CA PHE A 146 8.81 -2.60 -5.09
C PHE A 146 8.80 -4.09 -5.38
N ALA A 147 8.83 -4.89 -4.32
CA ALA A 147 8.49 -6.30 -4.33
C ALA A 147 7.33 -6.54 -3.36
N GLN A 148 6.39 -7.40 -3.74
CA GLN A 148 5.22 -7.74 -2.93
C GLN A 148 4.93 -9.24 -3.00
N LEU A 149 4.66 -9.85 -1.86
CA LEU A 149 4.26 -11.25 -1.72
C LEU A 149 2.89 -11.32 -1.02
N GLY A 150 1.88 -11.87 -1.69
CA GLY A 150 0.59 -12.22 -1.11
C GLY A 150 0.55 -13.70 -0.75
N PHE A 151 -0.03 -14.03 0.41
CA PHE A 151 -0.15 -15.40 0.90
C PHE A 151 -1.36 -15.55 1.86
N ALA A 152 -1.50 -16.72 2.49
CA ALA A 152 -2.63 -17.04 3.37
C ALA A 152 -4.01 -16.78 2.71
N LYS A 153 -4.18 -17.23 1.46
CA LYS A 153 -5.41 -17.06 0.65
C LYS A 153 -5.83 -15.59 0.48
N GLY A 154 -4.85 -14.71 0.27
CA GLY A 154 -5.04 -13.28 0.05
C GLY A 154 -5.21 -12.45 1.32
N ARG A 155 -5.15 -13.08 2.50
CA ARG A 155 -5.29 -12.39 3.79
C ARG A 155 -4.00 -11.69 4.20
N ALA A 156 -2.85 -12.28 3.89
CA ALA A 156 -1.54 -11.78 4.30
C ALA A 156 -0.77 -11.21 3.11
N ARG A 157 -0.04 -10.12 3.35
CA ARG A 157 0.78 -9.43 2.36
C ARG A 157 2.06 -8.91 3.00
N LEU A 158 3.20 -9.21 2.38
CA LEU A 158 4.46 -8.53 2.59
C LEU A 158 4.73 -7.61 1.41
N ARG A 159 5.20 -6.39 1.65
CA ARG A 159 5.69 -5.47 0.61
C ARG A 159 6.99 -4.83 1.10
N ALA A 160 7.94 -4.67 0.18
CA ALA A 160 9.15 -3.90 0.35
C ALA A 160 9.28 -2.92 -0.82
N GLU A 161 9.75 -1.71 -0.55
CA GLU A 161 10.04 -0.68 -1.54
C GLU A 161 11.42 -0.08 -1.28
N VAL A 162 12.14 0.28 -2.34
CA VAL A 162 13.39 1.06 -2.27
C VAL A 162 13.31 2.15 -3.32
N ARG A 163 13.56 3.41 -2.93
CA ARG A 163 13.35 4.59 -3.78
C ARG A 163 14.43 5.63 -3.54
N GLN A 164 14.94 6.21 -4.62
CA GLN A 164 15.87 7.32 -4.63
C GLN A 164 15.09 8.64 -4.67
N GLY A 165 15.36 9.54 -3.72
CA GLY A 165 14.80 10.88 -3.71
C GLY A 165 15.43 11.82 -4.74
N PHE A 166 14.67 12.82 -5.18
CA PHE A 166 15.16 14.01 -5.87
C PHE A 166 14.31 15.24 -5.52
N GLY A 167 14.97 16.40 -5.38
CA GLY A 167 14.31 17.70 -5.16
C GLY A 167 14.29 18.08 -3.68
N GLY A 168 13.18 17.84 -2.99
CA GLY A 168 13.08 18.10 -1.54
C GLY A 168 14.06 17.28 -0.68
N HIS A 169 14.53 16.14 -1.18
CA HIS A 169 15.68 15.40 -0.64
C HIS A 169 16.31 14.55 -1.75
N ASP A 170 17.61 14.29 -1.63
CA ASP A 170 18.38 13.48 -2.59
C ASP A 170 18.89 12.17 -1.97
N GLY A 171 18.30 11.75 -0.85
CA GLY A 171 18.64 10.50 -0.15
C GLY A 171 17.79 9.31 -0.57
N LEU A 172 18.35 8.12 -0.38
CA LEU A 172 17.69 6.82 -0.54
C LEU A 172 16.76 6.53 0.65
N VAL A 173 15.56 6.06 0.35
CA VAL A 173 14.59 5.55 1.32
C VAL A 173 14.19 4.10 1.01
N ALA A 174 13.80 3.37 2.04
CA ALA A 174 13.12 2.09 1.89
C ALA A 174 11.96 1.97 2.87
N ASP A 175 10.91 1.26 2.47
CA ASP A 175 9.78 0.93 3.34
C ASP A 175 9.52 -0.57 3.28
N THR A 176 9.10 -1.16 4.40
CA THR A 176 8.48 -2.49 4.38
C THR A 176 7.20 -2.50 5.19
N LEU A 177 6.32 -3.41 4.81
CA LEU A 177 4.99 -3.56 5.36
C LEU A 177 4.63 -5.04 5.41
N PHE A 178 4.27 -5.53 6.59
CA PHE A 178 3.40 -6.70 6.73
C PHE A 178 1.96 -6.21 6.94
N ALA A 179 1.00 -6.82 6.24
CA ALA A 179 -0.41 -6.56 6.44
C ALA A 179 -1.20 -7.87 6.43
N TRP A 180 -2.13 -7.99 7.37
CA TRP A 180 -3.16 -9.01 7.46
C TRP A 180 -4.54 -8.34 7.30
N SER A 181 -5.47 -8.97 6.59
CA SER A 181 -6.86 -8.53 6.50
C SER A 181 -7.83 -9.69 6.31
N ASP A 182 -9.03 -9.59 6.89
CA ASP A 182 -10.10 -10.58 6.73
C ASP A 182 -11.48 -9.93 6.99
N ALA A 183 -12.56 -10.69 6.78
CA ALA A 183 -13.94 -10.25 7.04
C ALA A 183 -14.39 -10.56 8.48
N ILE A 184 -14.98 -9.57 9.17
CA ILE A 184 -15.60 -9.77 10.49
C ILE A 184 -16.99 -10.38 10.26
N GLY A 185 -17.28 -11.55 10.85
CA GLY A 185 -18.57 -12.22 10.64
C GLY A 185 -18.77 -12.78 9.22
N GLY A 186 -17.69 -13.02 8.47
CA GLY A 186 -17.71 -13.63 7.15
C GLY A 186 -18.02 -12.67 5.99
N GLN A 187 -17.79 -13.15 4.76
CA GLN A 187 -17.71 -12.30 3.55
C GLN A 187 -18.99 -11.51 3.21
N ARG A 188 -20.16 -11.94 3.72
CA ARG A 188 -21.45 -11.26 3.48
C ARG A 188 -21.78 -10.17 4.50
N SER A 189 -21.04 -10.05 5.59
CA SER A 189 -21.37 -9.07 6.65
C SER A 189 -21.21 -7.62 6.19
N GLY A 190 -20.31 -7.36 5.23
CA GLY A 190 -19.88 -6.02 4.83
C GLY A 190 -18.80 -5.42 5.75
N TRP A 191 -18.37 -6.10 6.81
CA TRP A 191 -17.30 -5.66 7.70
C TRP A 191 -15.97 -6.34 7.37
N ARG A 192 -14.89 -5.57 7.35
CA ARG A 192 -13.50 -6.04 7.21
C ARG A 192 -12.62 -5.41 8.28
N TYR A 193 -11.54 -6.07 8.64
CA TYR A 193 -10.47 -5.49 9.44
C TYR A 193 -9.12 -5.64 8.73
N GLY A 194 -8.20 -4.74 9.05
CA GLY A 194 -6.79 -4.81 8.71
C GLY A 194 -5.93 -4.64 9.95
N LEU A 195 -4.81 -5.36 10.00
CA LEU A 195 -3.74 -5.19 10.98
C LEU A 195 -2.40 -5.26 10.24
N GLY A 196 -1.43 -4.44 10.60
CA GLY A 196 -0.14 -4.45 9.92
C GLY A 196 0.99 -3.92 10.78
N THR A 197 2.21 -4.31 10.39
CA THR A 197 3.44 -3.73 10.91
C THR A 197 4.16 -3.06 9.75
N ARG A 198 4.79 -1.91 10.00
CA ARG A 198 5.56 -1.18 9.00
C ARG A 198 6.88 -0.72 9.56
N ALA A 199 7.86 -0.54 8.69
CA ALA A 199 9.09 0.14 9.02
C ALA A 199 9.58 0.96 7.83
N ALA A 200 10.30 2.02 8.14
CA ALA A 200 10.90 2.95 7.18
C ALA A 200 12.39 3.07 7.49
N TRP A 201 13.20 3.08 6.45
CA TRP A 201 14.64 3.24 6.48
C TRP A 201 15.06 4.40 5.58
N GLY A 202 16.18 5.01 5.90
CA GLY A 202 16.76 6.08 5.11
C GLY A 202 18.27 6.07 5.22
N ASP A 203 18.93 6.52 4.16
CA ASP A 203 20.34 6.87 4.25
C ASP A 203 20.56 8.19 5.02
N SER A 204 21.82 8.48 5.33
CA SER A 204 22.18 9.72 6.02
C SER A 204 21.82 11.00 5.23
N ALA A 205 21.63 10.95 3.92
CA ALA A 205 21.20 12.14 3.17
C ALA A 205 19.71 12.43 3.44
N PHE A 206 18.86 11.40 3.37
CA PHE A 206 17.44 11.50 3.73
C PHE A 206 17.27 11.91 5.21
N THR A 207 17.92 11.22 6.13
CA THR A 207 17.72 11.47 7.56
C THR A 207 18.25 12.85 7.98
N ASN A 208 19.34 13.35 7.38
CA ASN A 208 19.84 14.69 7.72
C ASN A 208 18.93 15.80 7.19
N THR A 209 18.29 15.63 6.04
CA THR A 209 17.30 16.58 5.52
C THR A 209 16.10 16.74 6.46
N TYR A 210 15.53 15.65 6.96
CA TYR A 210 14.34 15.71 7.80
C TYR A 210 14.63 15.86 9.31
N PHE A 211 15.73 15.30 9.81
CA PHE A 211 16.00 15.20 11.25
C PHE A 211 17.35 15.76 11.69
N GLY A 212 18.22 16.17 10.77
CA GLY A 212 19.51 16.80 11.11
C GLY A 212 19.34 18.24 11.64
N VAL A 213 20.40 18.74 12.28
CA VAL A 213 20.54 20.15 12.67
C VAL A 213 21.91 20.66 12.22
N ASN A 214 21.92 21.42 11.13
CA ASN A 214 23.12 22.04 10.56
C ASN A 214 23.53 23.32 11.34
N ALA A 215 24.66 23.93 10.97
CA ALA A 215 25.19 25.09 11.70
C ALA A 215 24.29 26.34 11.62
N ARG A 216 23.64 26.59 10.48
CA ARG A 216 22.69 27.72 10.32
C ARG A 216 21.43 27.49 11.16
N GLN A 217 20.89 26.28 11.12
CA GLN A 217 19.72 25.89 11.92
C GLN A 217 20.04 25.98 13.42
N ALA A 218 21.21 25.49 13.87
CA ALA A 218 21.63 25.59 15.26
C ALA A 218 21.69 27.06 15.73
N ALA A 219 22.28 27.96 14.93
CA ALA A 219 22.32 29.39 15.24
C ALA A 219 20.92 30.04 15.27
N ALA A 220 20.01 29.64 14.36
CA ALA A 220 18.65 30.18 14.30
C ALA A 220 17.69 29.63 15.37
N THR A 221 17.99 28.46 15.94
CA THR A 221 17.06 27.72 16.83
C THR A 221 17.55 27.53 18.25
N GLY A 222 18.85 27.70 18.52
CA GLY A 222 19.49 27.30 19.77
C GLY A 222 19.62 25.78 19.95
N LEU A 223 19.21 24.96 18.97
CA LEU A 223 19.39 23.52 19.03
C LEU A 223 20.88 23.16 18.86
N PRO A 224 21.42 22.22 19.66
CA PRO A 224 22.73 21.63 19.38
C PRO A 224 22.78 21.07 17.96
N ARG A 225 23.90 21.26 17.26
CA ARG A 225 24.14 20.64 15.95
C ARG A 225 24.06 19.12 16.08
N PHE A 226 23.40 18.47 15.12
CA PHE A 226 23.26 17.03 15.09
C PHE A 226 23.33 16.51 13.65
N ARG A 227 24.08 15.43 13.45
CA ARG A 227 24.17 14.71 12.17
C ARG A 227 23.67 13.29 12.39
N THR A 228 22.59 12.95 11.71
CA THR A 228 22.01 11.59 11.71
C THR A 228 22.84 10.65 10.83
N GLY A 229 22.76 9.35 11.13
CA GLY A 229 23.34 8.28 10.32
C GLY A 229 22.32 7.67 9.34
N SER A 230 22.75 6.68 8.56
CA SER A 230 21.85 5.80 7.81
C SER A 230 21.24 4.73 8.74
N GLY A 231 20.04 4.25 8.45
CA GLY A 231 19.46 3.11 9.16
C GLY A 231 17.93 3.12 9.22
N LEU A 232 17.39 2.47 10.26
CA LEU A 232 15.98 2.49 10.58
C LEU A 232 15.58 3.92 11.02
N VAL A 233 14.53 4.46 10.41
CA VAL A 233 13.94 5.77 10.75
C VAL A 233 12.81 5.58 11.74
N SER A 234 11.93 4.61 11.46
CA SER A 234 10.80 4.27 12.34
C SER A 234 10.32 2.84 12.12
N ALA A 235 9.78 2.24 13.17
CA ALA A 235 8.97 1.02 13.08
C ALA A 235 7.63 1.26 13.78
N GLY A 236 6.57 0.57 13.36
CA GLY A 236 5.23 0.82 13.87
C GLY A 236 4.18 -0.20 13.49
N LEU A 237 3.00 0.01 14.05
CA LEU A 237 1.80 -0.80 13.88
C LEU A 237 0.70 0.06 13.24
N ASN A 238 -0.15 -0.56 12.43
CA ASN A 238 -1.37 0.05 11.92
C ASN A 238 -2.54 -0.94 12.00
N GLY A 239 -3.75 -0.41 12.15
CA GLY A 239 -4.97 -1.19 12.18
C GLY A 239 -6.13 -0.42 11.57
N SER A 240 -7.10 -1.15 11.01
CA SER A 240 -8.30 -0.55 10.42
C SER A 240 -9.52 -1.44 10.54
N VAL A 241 -10.69 -0.82 10.51
CA VAL A 241 -11.99 -1.49 10.38
C VAL A 241 -12.77 -0.77 9.28
N THR A 242 -13.17 -1.52 8.24
CA THR A 242 -13.91 -1.01 7.09
C THR A 242 -15.33 -1.57 7.07
N ARG A 243 -16.32 -0.68 6.95
CA ARG A 243 -17.70 -0.98 6.60
C ARG A 243 -17.93 -0.71 5.12
N ILE A 244 -18.26 -1.74 4.36
CA ILE A 244 -18.81 -1.63 3.01
C ILE A 244 -20.29 -1.25 3.12
N LEU A 245 -20.71 -0.21 2.39
CA LEU A 245 -22.02 0.41 2.49
C LEU A 245 -22.87 0.10 1.24
N GLY A 246 -24.17 -0.11 1.48
CA GLY A 246 -25.11 -0.51 0.43
C GLY A 246 -24.91 -1.93 -0.11
N PRO A 247 -25.89 -2.43 -0.90
CA PRO A 247 -25.76 -3.72 -1.58
C PRO A 247 -24.53 -3.74 -2.49
N ARG A 248 -23.57 -4.64 -2.22
CA ARG A 248 -22.31 -4.80 -2.96
C ARG A 248 -21.36 -3.58 -2.96
N GLY A 249 -21.50 -2.64 -2.01
CA GLY A 249 -20.60 -1.47 -1.92
C GLY A 249 -21.01 -0.25 -2.75
N ARG A 250 -22.27 -0.20 -3.22
CA ARG A 250 -22.80 0.92 -4.03
C ARG A 250 -22.78 2.26 -3.31
N ASP A 251 -22.93 2.26 -1.99
CA ASP A 251 -22.99 3.49 -1.17
C ASP A 251 -21.59 3.83 -0.60
N GLY A 252 -20.54 3.21 -1.17
CA GLY A 252 -19.15 3.41 -0.82
C GLY A 252 -18.63 2.51 0.30
N ALA A 253 -17.57 2.97 0.95
CA ALA A 253 -16.97 2.33 2.11
C ALA A 253 -16.53 3.38 3.13
N LEU A 254 -16.77 3.11 4.41
CA LEU A 254 -16.29 3.88 5.54
C LEU A 254 -15.20 3.08 6.25
N THR A 255 -14.01 3.64 6.47
CA THR A 255 -12.91 2.99 7.18
C THR A 255 -12.47 3.84 8.35
N LEU A 256 -12.50 3.29 9.56
CA LEU A 256 -11.77 3.83 10.71
C LEU A 256 -10.37 3.20 10.72
N PHE A 257 -9.32 3.98 10.96
CA PHE A 257 -7.95 3.49 11.04
C PHE A 257 -7.12 4.22 12.09
N ALA A 258 -6.12 3.53 12.62
CA ALA A 258 -5.16 4.08 13.57
C ALA A 258 -3.76 3.52 13.32
N SER A 259 -2.74 4.28 13.67
CA SER A 259 -1.34 3.85 13.62
C SER A 259 -0.57 4.34 14.83
N GLN A 260 0.44 3.56 15.21
CA GLN A 260 1.42 3.92 16.23
C GLN A 260 2.80 3.58 15.69
N ASP A 261 3.61 4.60 15.46
CA ASP A 261 5.01 4.43 15.09
C ASP A 261 5.93 4.90 16.22
N TRP A 262 7.16 4.41 16.21
CA TRP A 262 8.24 4.84 17.09
C TRP A 262 9.44 5.20 16.23
N LEU A 263 9.97 6.41 16.43
CA LEU A 263 11.23 6.83 15.83
C LEU A 263 12.39 6.04 16.44
N ALA A 264 13.24 5.49 15.59
CA ALA A 264 14.44 4.77 15.98
C ALA A 264 15.62 5.73 16.24
N ASP A 265 16.62 5.26 16.99
CA ASP A 265 17.69 6.10 17.56
C ASP A 265 18.43 6.95 16.53
N THR A 266 18.64 6.41 15.32
CA THR A 266 19.25 7.08 14.14
C THR A 266 18.69 8.48 13.87
N VAL A 267 17.40 8.70 14.13
CA VAL A 267 16.74 10.01 13.98
C VAL A 267 16.22 10.56 15.31
N ALA A 268 15.86 9.69 16.25
CA ALA A 268 15.25 10.06 17.51
C ALA A 268 16.20 10.71 18.52
N ASP A 269 17.51 10.45 18.41
CA ASP A 269 18.51 11.12 19.25
C ASP A 269 18.90 12.51 18.76
N SER A 270 18.36 12.94 17.61
CA SER A 270 18.49 14.31 17.14
C SER A 270 18.02 15.32 18.18
N SER A 271 18.76 16.43 18.31
CA SER A 271 18.38 17.58 19.13
C SER A 271 16.99 18.11 18.77
N LEU A 272 16.59 18.04 17.50
CA LEU A 272 15.23 18.40 17.06
C LEU A 272 14.17 17.52 17.74
N ILE A 273 14.33 16.20 17.69
CA ILE A 273 13.37 15.26 18.29
C ILE A 273 13.43 15.31 19.82
N ARG A 274 14.62 15.29 20.41
CA ARG A 274 14.80 15.28 21.87
C ARG A 274 14.29 16.54 22.56
N GLN A 275 14.39 17.71 21.93
CA GLN A 275 14.04 18.98 22.57
C GLN A 275 12.69 19.54 22.10
N ARG A 276 12.31 19.29 20.85
CA ARG A 276 11.10 19.87 20.22
C ARG A 276 10.10 18.86 19.66
N GLY A 277 10.43 17.57 19.66
CA GLY A 277 9.59 16.48 19.16
C GLY A 277 9.26 15.43 20.22
N GLN A 278 8.93 14.23 19.76
CA GLN A 278 8.79 13.01 20.57
C GLN A 278 9.02 11.75 19.72
N ARG A 279 9.37 10.63 20.38
CA ARG A 279 9.62 9.34 19.72
C ARG A 279 8.34 8.64 19.26
N GLY A 280 7.29 8.64 20.08
CA GLY A 280 6.01 8.00 19.77
C GLY A 280 5.17 8.85 18.83
N GLN A 281 4.64 8.27 17.77
CA GLN A 281 3.89 8.93 16.71
C GLN A 281 2.55 8.22 16.53
N THR A 282 1.54 8.67 17.28
CA THR A 282 0.17 8.15 17.23
C THR A 282 -0.64 8.93 16.20
N ALA A 283 -1.41 8.25 15.36
CA ALA A 283 -2.39 8.90 14.50
C ALA A 283 -3.69 8.09 14.44
N VAL A 284 -4.82 8.78 14.30
CA VAL A 284 -6.15 8.20 14.12
C VAL A 284 -6.89 8.96 13.01
N GLY A 285 -7.51 8.22 12.11
CA GLY A 285 -8.20 8.80 10.98
C GLY A 285 -9.41 7.98 10.57
N MET A 286 -10.21 8.59 9.72
CA MET A 286 -11.36 7.94 9.10
C MET A 286 -11.33 8.28 7.61
N SER A 287 -11.68 7.34 6.73
CA SER A 287 -11.87 7.62 5.32
C SER A 287 -13.26 7.20 4.85
N TYR A 288 -13.81 7.98 3.92
CA TYR A 288 -15.02 7.64 3.18
C TYR A 288 -14.76 7.77 1.69
N GLY A 289 -15.22 6.80 0.90
CA GLY A 289 -15.04 6.86 -0.55
C GLY A 289 -15.91 5.87 -1.33
N TYR A 290 -16.05 6.17 -2.61
CA TYR A 290 -16.77 5.37 -3.60
C TYR A 290 -15.81 4.62 -4.51
N ARG A 291 -16.26 3.49 -5.04
CA ARG A 291 -15.53 2.70 -6.05
C ARG A 291 -16.36 2.58 -7.32
N PHE A 292 -15.78 3.04 -8.42
CA PHE A 292 -16.28 2.89 -9.77
C PHE A 292 -15.42 1.86 -10.52
N SER A 293 -16.00 1.18 -11.50
CA SER A 293 -15.26 0.25 -12.35
C SER A 293 -15.96 0.07 -13.69
N TRP A 294 -15.17 0.00 -14.76
CA TRP A 294 -15.61 -0.12 -16.15
C TRP A 294 -14.56 -0.91 -16.95
N ASP A 295 -14.85 -1.19 -18.22
CA ASP A 295 -13.92 -1.82 -19.17
C ASP A 295 -13.25 -0.78 -20.08
#